data_AF-A0AAW0J8V8-F1
#
_entry.id   AF-A0AAW0J8V8-F1
#
_cell.length_a   1.000
_cell.length_b   1.000
_cell.length_c   1.000
_cell.angle_alpha   90.00
_cell.angle_beta   90.00
_cell.angle_gamma   90.00
#
_symmetry.space_group_name_H-M   'P 1'
#
loop_
_entity.id
_entity.type
_entity.pdbx_description
1 polymer ?
#
loop_
_entity_poly.entity_id
_entity_poly.type
_entity_poly.pdbx_seq_one_letter_code
_entity_poly.pdbx_strand_id
1 'polypeptide(L)'
;LTVKFLETPHAFSNLSSTKFVFEVLVGGSGACNNCNITCKLVDGFGRINTPQCEHGTVLCKGLHDGNHKFEVCPNGTQGVGCSSYNWTVDTVPPTANITASSDFTNALNVSINISFSEPCTGGRGFVCSSVDACNLLVYGVSQVIPTSLKMLQPNLQYSVLVGLPSTAQSGRVILVMDKNFCTDRAGNKFERNKNSSFTLHFDRRSIKLTTHVPRRQLQLNGETILVRATNNYKKPKVCLTFPEPVLNTSEEIKNSLKAEILYSLQMSEGSLLPLVDTKKYEGPSRFEFKVRWFSQSNFTFSAMRVEVATYKFDTTVVNVSIDTNSIISRHGTSISPVEPFALIYDSLRPAVTLSAPPSESSRPAVMLRTPSRNWTRERNIPVLIKFVKPVFGFNCSHTSITGGKLQRQVISGYLY
;
A
#
# COMPACT_ATOMS: atom_id res chain seq x y z
N LEU A 1 66.06 24.89 22.31
CA LEU A 1 65.19 25.68 21.41
C LEU A 1 63.76 25.16 21.52
N THR A 2 62.74 26.01 21.41
CA THR A 2 61.33 25.59 21.49
C THR A 2 60.55 26.21 20.32
N VAL A 3 59.66 25.46 19.68
CA VAL A 3 58.78 25.97 18.61
C VAL A 3 57.41 26.28 19.19
N LYS A 4 56.86 27.45 18.84
CA LYS A 4 55.50 27.85 19.22
C LYS A 4 54.70 28.12 17.95
N PHE A 5 53.61 27.39 17.77
CA PHE A 5 52.66 27.65 16.68
C PHE A 5 51.81 28.88 17.01
N LEU A 6 51.78 29.84 16.10
CA LEU A 6 51.00 31.08 16.16
C LEU A 6 49.70 30.97 15.36
N GLU A 7 49.74 30.29 14.22
CA GLU A 7 48.58 30.02 13.35
C GLU A 7 48.59 28.54 12.95
N THR A 8 47.49 27.83 13.17
CA THR A 8 47.31 26.41 12.82
C THR A 8 45.94 26.21 12.16
N PRO A 9 45.76 25.16 11.34
CA PRO A 9 44.42 24.74 10.91
C PRO A 9 43.51 24.45 12.11
N HIS A 10 42.21 24.44 11.86
CA HIS A 10 41.28 23.78 12.76
C HIS A 10 41.63 22.29 12.87
N ALA A 11 41.37 21.70 14.03
CA ALA A 11 41.62 20.27 14.27
C ALA A 11 40.91 19.36 13.24
N PHE A 12 39.79 19.82 12.69
CA PHE A 12 39.08 19.24 11.55
C PHE A 12 38.88 20.34 10.52
N SER A 13 39.32 20.13 9.29
CA SER A 13 39.31 21.12 8.22
C SER A 13 38.75 20.53 6.94
N ASN A 14 37.85 21.27 6.29
CA ASN A 14 37.33 20.94 4.97
C ASN A 14 38.18 21.45 3.80
N LEU A 15 39.38 21.96 4.09
CA LEU A 15 40.29 22.50 3.09
C LEU A 15 41.44 21.53 2.80
N SER A 16 41.71 21.30 1.53
CA SER A 16 42.89 20.56 1.03
C SER A 16 44.19 21.37 1.07
N SER A 17 44.16 22.53 1.74
CA SER A 17 45.32 23.37 2.00
C SER A 17 45.21 24.05 3.35
N THR A 18 46.34 24.21 4.03
CA THR A 18 46.43 24.94 5.31
C THR A 18 47.72 25.72 5.43
N LYS A 19 47.69 26.77 6.26
CA LYS A 19 48.82 27.62 6.58
C LYS A 19 49.22 27.38 8.04
N PHE A 20 50.52 27.24 8.26
CA PHE A 20 51.15 27.26 9.57
C PHE A 20 51.96 28.54 9.71
N VAL A 21 51.85 29.20 10.86
CA VAL A 21 52.79 30.25 11.28
C VAL A 21 53.36 29.83 12.62
N PHE A 22 54.67 29.90 12.78
CA PHE A 22 55.35 29.51 14.01
C PHE A 22 56.58 30.38 14.27
N GLU A 23 56.97 30.46 15.53
CA GLU A 23 58.19 31.13 15.98
C GLU A 23 59.09 30.13 16.73
N VAL A 24 60.41 30.31 16.60
CA VAL A 24 61.41 29.51 17.31
C VAL A 24 62.03 30.36 18.41
N LEU A 25 61.91 29.90 19.66
CA LEU A 25 62.36 30.58 20.86
C LEU A 25 63.65 29.97 21.42
N VAL A 26 64.59 30.84 21.80
CA VAL A 26 65.83 30.57 22.53
C VAL A 26 65.61 30.94 24.00
N GLY A 27 65.83 29.99 24.92
CA GLY A 27 65.67 30.25 26.36
C GLY A 27 64.26 30.68 26.79
N GLY A 28 63.22 30.42 25.99
CA GLY A 28 61.82 30.69 26.32
C GLY A 28 61.32 32.11 26.00
N SER A 29 62.17 33.05 25.58
CA SER A 29 61.75 34.44 25.31
C SER A 29 62.45 35.14 24.13
N GLY A 30 63.67 34.72 23.73
CA GLY A 30 64.38 35.34 22.60
C GLY A 30 64.02 34.69 21.27
N ALA A 31 63.75 35.48 20.23
CA ALA A 31 63.55 34.95 18.87
C ALA A 31 64.86 34.42 18.27
N CYS A 32 64.84 33.25 17.63
CA CYS A 32 66.01 32.73 16.95
C CYS A 32 66.13 33.29 15.53
N ASN A 33 67.11 34.16 15.29
CA ASN A 33 67.33 34.79 13.99
C ASN A 33 68.26 34.01 13.04
N ASN A 34 68.93 32.95 13.52
CA ASN A 34 69.87 32.15 12.73
C ASN A 34 69.76 30.64 13.06
N CYS A 35 68.53 30.14 13.21
CA CYS A 35 68.27 28.72 13.40
C CYS A 35 68.06 28.04 12.05
N ASN A 36 68.71 26.90 11.83
CA ASN A 36 68.36 26.03 10.72
C ASN A 36 67.08 25.27 11.10
N ILE A 37 65.99 25.42 10.34
CA ILE A 37 64.69 24.86 10.70
C ILE A 37 64.28 23.84 9.64
N THR A 38 63.93 22.64 10.08
CA THR A 38 63.37 21.59 9.22
C THR A 38 61.87 21.50 9.45
N CYS A 39 61.10 21.59 8.38
CA CYS A 39 59.66 21.36 8.40
C CYS A 39 59.35 20.07 7.64
N LYS A 40 58.52 19.22 8.22
CA LYS A 40 58.12 17.95 7.62
C LYS A 40 56.63 17.72 7.78
N LEU A 41 55.99 17.29 6.69
CA LEU A 41 54.70 16.62 6.76
C LEU A 41 54.97 15.12 6.95
N VAL A 42 54.61 14.59 8.12
CA VAL A 42 55.04 13.27 8.58
C VAL A 42 54.34 12.14 7.84
N ASP A 43 53.09 12.36 7.44
CA ASP A 43 52.27 11.43 6.67
C ASP A 43 52.72 11.26 5.20
N GLY A 44 53.46 12.23 4.65
CA GLY A 44 53.91 12.23 3.25
C GLY A 44 52.82 12.52 2.22
N PHE A 45 51.60 12.88 2.63
CA PHE A 45 50.44 13.09 1.77
C PHE A 45 50.11 14.59 1.63
N GLY A 46 50.87 15.25 0.75
CA GLY A 46 50.70 16.67 0.44
C GLY A 46 52.02 17.29 -0.01
N ARG A 47 52.02 18.60 -0.23
CA ARG A 47 53.22 19.36 -0.58
C ARG A 47 53.41 20.52 0.38
N ILE A 48 54.63 20.64 0.91
CA ILE A 48 55.09 21.84 1.62
C ILE A 48 56.04 22.62 0.72
N ASN A 49 55.91 23.94 0.72
CA ASN A 49 56.90 24.80 0.08
C ASN A 49 58.06 25.01 1.06
N THR A 50 59.08 24.17 0.96
CA THR A 50 60.23 24.10 1.88
C THR A 50 61.00 25.41 2.09
N PRO A 51 61.16 26.34 1.11
CA PRO A 51 61.85 27.61 1.35
C PRO A 51 61.13 28.52 2.34
N GLN A 52 59.84 28.28 2.59
CA GLN A 52 59.05 29.10 3.51
C GLN A 52 59.29 28.70 4.99
N CYS A 53 59.89 27.53 5.22
CA CYS A 53 60.15 27.02 6.58
C CYS A 53 61.12 27.90 7.37
N GLU A 54 62.11 28.50 6.69
CA GLU A 54 63.08 29.42 7.31
C GLU A 54 62.45 30.76 7.73
N HIS A 55 61.31 31.13 7.14
CA HIS A 55 60.59 32.37 7.45
C HIS A 55 59.45 32.17 8.46
N GLY A 56 59.35 30.99 9.09
CA GLY A 56 58.34 30.70 10.11
C GLY A 56 56.90 30.62 9.57
N THR A 57 56.69 30.58 8.26
CA THR A 57 55.37 30.45 7.64
C THR A 57 55.39 29.33 6.61
N VAL A 58 54.54 28.31 6.73
CA VAL A 58 54.52 27.19 5.79
C VAL A 58 53.12 26.98 5.24
N LEU A 59 53.01 26.92 3.92
CA LEU A 59 51.77 26.58 3.23
C LEU A 59 51.81 25.11 2.79
N CYS A 60 50.89 24.32 3.34
CA CYS A 60 50.64 22.94 2.94
C CYS A 60 49.53 22.93 1.89
N LYS A 61 49.75 22.30 0.73
CA LYS A 61 48.75 22.18 -0.35
C LYS A 61 48.61 20.74 -0.83
N GLY A 62 47.44 20.43 -1.41
CA GLY A 62 47.17 19.11 -1.98
C GLY A 62 47.08 18.03 -0.91
N LEU A 63 46.53 18.39 0.26
CA LEU A 63 46.28 17.46 1.35
C LEU A 63 45.09 16.58 0.98
N HIS A 64 45.23 15.27 1.17
CA HIS A 64 44.16 14.30 1.01
C HIS A 64 43.33 14.17 2.29
N ASP A 65 42.16 13.55 2.20
CA ASP A 65 41.35 13.27 3.39
C ASP A 65 42.08 12.29 4.33
N GLY A 66 41.95 12.52 5.63
CA GLY A 66 42.59 11.72 6.67
C GLY A 66 43.38 12.54 7.67
N ASN A 67 44.13 11.85 8.52
CA ASN A 67 44.92 12.47 9.58
C ASN A 67 46.27 12.92 9.05
N HIS A 68 46.63 14.15 9.37
CA HIS A 68 47.88 14.77 9.02
C HIS A 68 48.68 15.17 10.25
N LYS A 69 50.00 15.14 10.11
CA LYS A 69 50.92 15.59 11.17
C LYS A 69 52.01 16.47 10.57
N PHE A 70 52.08 17.71 11.05
CA PHE A 70 53.11 18.67 10.69
C PHE A 70 54.10 18.77 11.83
N GLU A 71 55.39 18.66 11.53
CA GLU A 71 56.48 18.69 12.50
C GLU A 71 57.50 19.75 12.10
N VAL A 72 57.90 20.55 13.09
CA VAL A 72 58.93 21.59 12.96
C VAL A 72 60.05 21.27 13.94
N CYS A 73 61.25 21.09 13.40
CA CYS A 73 62.46 20.73 14.15
C CYS A 73 63.54 21.80 13.93
N PRO A 74 63.86 22.62 14.94
CA PRO A 74 65.00 23.51 14.88
C PRO A 74 66.30 22.74 15.16
N ASN A 75 67.24 22.80 14.22
CA ASN A 75 68.59 22.28 14.38
C ASN A 75 69.45 23.35 15.05
N GLY A 76 69.83 23.10 16.31
CA GLY A 76 70.71 23.98 17.07
C GLY A 76 71.59 23.23 18.07
N THR A 77 72.71 23.83 18.45
CA THR A 77 73.75 23.25 19.32
C THR A 77 73.31 23.03 20.78
N GLN A 78 72.15 23.58 21.19
CA GLN A 78 71.66 23.60 22.58
C GLN A 78 70.36 22.80 22.80
N GLY A 79 70.19 21.69 22.07
CA GLY A 79 69.10 20.73 22.30
C GLY A 79 67.92 20.87 21.33
N VAL A 80 67.50 19.71 20.81
CA VAL A 80 66.54 19.53 19.72
C VAL A 80 65.14 19.33 20.32
N GLY A 81 64.30 20.36 20.26
CA GLY A 81 62.89 20.27 20.63
C GLY A 81 62.02 20.40 19.39
N CYS A 82 61.66 19.28 18.75
CA CYS A 82 60.67 19.30 17.69
C CYS A 82 59.27 19.54 18.27
N SER A 83 58.45 20.33 17.59
CA SER A 83 57.02 20.46 17.90
C SER A 83 56.19 19.96 16.74
N SER A 84 55.09 19.29 17.06
CA SER A 84 54.18 18.76 16.06
C SER A 84 52.74 19.16 16.30
N TYR A 85 51.99 19.32 15.23
CA TYR A 85 50.56 19.58 15.25
C TYR A 85 49.83 18.52 14.41
N ASN A 86 48.77 17.95 14.97
CA ASN A 86 47.93 16.96 14.29
C ASN A 86 46.59 17.59 13.92
N TRP A 87 46.10 17.31 12.72
CA TRP A 87 44.75 17.68 12.28
C TRP A 87 44.19 16.64 11.33
N THR A 88 42.89 16.70 11.06
CA THR A 88 42.22 15.87 10.07
C THR A 88 41.72 16.76 8.93
N VAL A 89 42.00 16.35 7.69
CA VAL A 89 41.37 16.91 6.50
C VAL A 89 40.21 16.01 6.13
N ASP A 90 39.05 16.61 5.88
CA ASP A 90 37.87 15.92 5.41
C ASP A 90 37.12 16.83 4.45
N THR A 91 37.23 16.55 3.16
CA THR A 91 36.60 17.33 2.09
C THR A 91 35.25 16.75 1.64
N VAL A 92 34.79 15.66 2.26
CA VAL A 92 33.57 14.95 1.86
C VAL A 92 32.38 15.51 2.61
N PRO A 93 31.34 16.01 1.93
CA PRO A 93 30.14 16.47 2.62
C PRO A 93 29.29 15.35 3.22
N PRO A 94 28.58 15.62 4.34
CA PRO A 94 27.60 14.69 4.86
C PRO A 94 26.46 14.53 3.86
N THR A 95 26.07 13.29 3.59
CA THR A 95 24.92 12.93 2.76
C THR A 95 23.89 12.15 3.58
N ALA A 96 22.68 11.97 3.06
CA ALA A 96 21.63 11.22 3.73
C ALA A 96 20.98 10.19 2.81
N ASN A 97 20.51 9.11 3.44
CA ASN A 97 19.72 8.05 2.84
C ASN A 97 18.33 8.03 3.49
N ILE A 98 17.28 8.18 2.68
CA ILE A 98 15.89 8.07 3.11
C ILE A 98 15.38 6.67 2.74
N THR A 99 14.83 5.97 3.72
CA THR A 99 14.28 4.61 3.54
C THR A 99 12.93 4.46 4.23
N ALA A 100 12.14 3.51 3.73
CA ALA A 100 10.92 3.03 4.38
C ALA A 100 10.89 1.50 4.30
N SER A 101 9.93 0.87 4.97
CA SER A 101 9.76 -0.59 4.88
C SER A 101 9.42 -1.08 3.46
N SER A 102 8.76 -0.24 2.66
CA SER A 102 8.42 -0.50 1.26
C SER A 102 8.18 0.82 0.52
N ASP A 103 8.39 0.81 -0.79
CA ASP A 103 8.07 1.91 -1.72
C ASP A 103 6.55 2.00 -2.00
N PHE A 104 5.77 1.02 -1.52
CA PHE A 104 4.32 0.93 -1.66
C PHE A 104 3.64 0.68 -0.31
N THR A 105 2.48 1.31 -0.08
CA THR A 105 1.72 1.15 1.17
C THR A 105 0.22 1.34 0.99
N ASN A 106 -0.58 0.79 1.90
CA ASN A 106 -1.99 1.13 2.06
C ASN A 106 -2.27 1.89 3.38
N ALA A 107 -1.25 2.10 4.21
CA ALA A 107 -1.40 2.70 5.54
C ALA A 107 -1.73 4.20 5.47
N LEU A 108 -2.24 4.75 6.57
CA LEU A 108 -2.42 6.19 6.74
C LEU A 108 -1.14 6.89 7.18
N ASN A 109 -0.25 6.18 7.88
CA ASN A 109 1.02 6.69 8.35
C ASN A 109 2.14 5.75 7.94
N VAL A 110 3.26 6.30 7.50
CA VAL A 110 4.44 5.53 7.12
C VAL A 110 5.65 6.00 7.91
N SER A 111 6.40 5.05 8.46
CA SER A 111 7.66 5.33 9.14
C SER A 111 8.77 5.53 8.12
N ILE A 112 9.38 6.70 8.15
CA ILE A 112 10.51 7.07 7.30
C ILE A 112 11.76 7.11 8.15
N ASN A 113 12.76 6.35 7.75
CA ASN A 113 14.07 6.32 8.38
C ASN A 113 15.05 7.17 7.57
N ILE A 114 15.76 8.06 8.26
CA ILE A 114 16.80 8.91 7.69
C ILE A 114 18.12 8.53 8.34
N SER A 115 19.11 8.18 7.53
CA SER A 115 20.48 7.92 7.99
C SER A 115 21.48 8.82 7.28
N PHE A 116 22.36 9.47 8.03
CA PHE A 116 23.46 10.27 7.51
C PHE A 116 24.73 9.44 7.30
N SER A 117 25.56 9.78 6.31
CA SER A 117 26.87 9.13 6.09
C SER A 117 27.84 9.37 7.24
N GLU A 118 27.65 10.48 7.95
CA GLU A 118 28.46 10.92 9.08
C GLU A 118 27.65 11.88 9.98
N PRO A 119 28.14 12.20 11.20
CA PRO A 119 27.43 13.08 12.11
C PRO A 119 27.28 14.52 11.58
N CYS A 120 26.04 14.91 11.26
CA CYS A 120 25.74 16.28 10.84
C CYS A 120 25.35 17.13 12.06
N THR A 121 26.35 17.76 12.69
CA THR A 121 26.22 18.39 14.01
C THR A 121 26.22 19.91 13.99
N GLY A 122 26.82 20.54 12.97
CA GLY A 122 26.86 21.99 12.86
C GLY A 122 25.51 22.59 12.52
N GLY A 123 25.27 23.82 13.01
CA GLY A 123 23.96 24.47 12.95
C GLY A 123 23.02 23.95 14.04
N ARG A 124 21.94 23.27 13.64
CA ARG A 124 20.98 22.61 14.56
C ARG A 124 20.85 21.10 14.32
N GLY A 125 21.67 20.53 13.44
CA GLY A 125 21.52 19.15 12.97
C GLY A 125 20.20 18.93 12.22
N PHE A 126 19.74 17.68 12.15
CA PHE A 126 18.43 17.35 11.58
C PHE A 126 17.31 17.72 12.55
N VAL A 127 16.41 18.60 12.10
CA VAL A 127 15.27 19.09 12.88
C VAL A 127 13.97 18.85 12.12
N CYS A 128 12.94 18.44 12.85
CA CYS A 128 11.57 18.38 12.37
C CYS A 128 10.63 18.82 13.49
N SER A 129 10.42 20.14 13.59
CA SER A 129 9.70 20.75 14.73
C SER A 129 8.26 21.09 14.40
N SER A 130 7.99 21.49 13.15
CA SER A 130 6.65 21.69 12.60
C SER A 130 6.63 21.17 11.15
N VAL A 131 5.46 21.20 10.50
CA VAL A 131 5.34 20.86 9.08
C VAL A 131 6.17 21.80 8.21
N ASP A 132 6.21 23.09 8.55
CA ASP A 132 6.96 24.12 7.81
C ASP A 132 8.44 24.23 8.23
N ALA A 133 8.78 23.72 9.41
CA ALA A 133 10.13 23.75 9.97
C ALA A 133 10.67 22.32 10.16
N CYS A 134 10.77 21.61 9.04
CA CYS A 134 11.32 20.26 8.95
C CYS A 134 12.33 20.15 7.82
N ASN A 135 13.49 19.55 8.10
CA ASN A 135 14.51 19.28 7.08
C ASN A 135 14.16 18.09 6.18
N LEU A 136 13.04 17.40 6.41
CA LEU A 136 12.47 16.44 5.47
C LEU A 136 11.32 17.12 4.72
N LEU A 137 11.54 17.44 3.46
CA LEU A 137 10.55 18.04 2.58
C LEU A 137 9.64 16.94 2.03
N VAL A 138 8.32 17.14 2.16
CA VAL A 138 7.30 16.22 1.66
C VAL A 138 6.55 16.89 0.51
N TYR A 139 6.67 16.34 -0.70
CA TYR A 139 5.95 16.80 -1.88
C TYR A 139 4.73 15.89 -2.14
N GLY A 140 3.59 16.53 -2.33
CA GLY A 140 2.28 15.90 -2.50
C GLY A 140 1.28 16.40 -1.47
N VAL A 141 0.14 15.73 -1.37
CA VAL A 141 -0.93 16.02 -0.39
C VAL A 141 -0.67 15.40 1.00
N SER A 142 0.58 15.03 1.27
CA SER A 142 1.02 14.36 2.48
C SER A 142 1.87 15.30 3.32
N GLN A 143 1.93 15.06 4.63
CA GLN A 143 2.66 15.91 5.56
C GLN A 143 3.46 15.07 6.53
N VAL A 144 4.61 15.57 6.94
CA VAL A 144 5.36 14.99 8.06
C VAL A 144 4.57 15.18 9.35
N ILE A 145 4.72 14.24 10.30
CA ILE A 145 4.15 14.33 11.66
C ILE A 145 5.31 14.65 12.62
N PRO A 146 5.58 15.94 12.92
CA PRO A 146 6.81 16.35 13.62
C PRO A 146 6.94 15.75 15.02
N THR A 147 5.81 15.60 15.74
CA THR A 147 5.75 15.02 17.08
C THR A 147 6.15 13.54 17.14
N SER A 148 6.25 12.87 15.99
CA SER A 148 6.66 11.47 15.90
C SER A 148 8.17 11.28 15.71
N LEU A 149 8.94 12.37 15.61
CA LEU A 149 10.39 12.33 15.41
C LEU A 149 11.08 11.56 16.54
N LYS A 150 11.85 10.54 16.18
CA LYS A 150 12.69 9.74 17.07
C LYS A 150 14.13 9.81 16.61
N MET A 151 15.03 10.14 17.53
CA MET A 151 16.47 10.00 17.33
C MET A 151 16.86 8.57 17.71
N LEU A 152 17.30 7.78 16.72
CA LEU A 152 17.72 6.39 16.93
C LEU A 152 19.20 6.34 17.32
N GLN A 153 20.02 7.13 16.61
CA GLN A 153 21.43 7.33 16.91
C GLN A 153 21.74 8.83 16.83
N PRO A 154 22.37 9.42 17.86
CA PRO A 154 22.67 10.85 17.87
C PRO A 154 23.38 11.31 16.61
N ASN A 155 22.81 12.31 15.95
CA ASN A 155 23.36 12.98 14.76
C ASN A 155 23.55 12.09 13.52
N LEU A 156 23.11 10.83 13.55
CA LEU A 156 23.31 9.86 12.48
C LEU A 156 22.02 9.23 11.98
N GLN A 157 21.09 8.86 12.86
CA GLN A 157 19.90 8.12 12.46
C GLN A 157 18.64 8.64 13.15
N TYR A 158 17.60 8.85 12.34
CA TYR A 158 16.33 9.38 12.76
C TYR A 158 15.18 8.57 12.15
N SER A 159 14.04 8.59 12.81
CA SER A 159 12.78 8.05 12.28
C SER A 159 11.67 9.07 12.48
N VAL A 160 10.83 9.29 11.47
CA VAL A 160 9.69 10.20 11.54
C VAL A 160 8.53 9.63 10.72
N LEU A 161 7.30 9.82 11.20
CA LEU A 161 6.11 9.42 10.46
C LEU A 161 5.73 10.47 9.43
N VAL A 162 5.32 10.01 8.25
CA VAL A 162 4.64 10.82 7.23
C VAL A 162 3.18 10.37 7.16
N GLY A 163 2.27 11.32 7.35
CA GLY A 163 0.84 11.15 7.22
C GLY A 163 0.41 11.26 5.75
N LEU A 164 -0.29 10.24 5.28
CA LEU A 164 -0.85 10.13 3.95
C LEU A 164 -2.32 10.56 3.96
N PRO A 165 -2.82 11.21 2.89
CA PRO A 165 -4.21 11.69 2.82
C PRO A 165 -5.21 10.55 3.02
N SER A 166 -6.25 10.75 3.84
CA SER A 166 -7.34 9.78 4.02
C SER A 166 -8.36 9.82 2.87
N THR A 167 -8.48 10.95 2.19
CA THR A 167 -9.47 11.19 1.13
C THR A 167 -9.04 10.64 -0.23
N ALA A 168 -7.74 10.53 -0.48
CA ALA A 168 -7.22 9.98 -1.72
C ALA A 168 -7.12 8.45 -1.62
N GLN A 169 -7.64 7.77 -2.65
CA GLN A 169 -7.58 6.31 -2.75
C GLN A 169 -6.22 5.83 -3.27
N SER A 170 -5.48 6.65 -4.01
CA SER A 170 -4.10 6.36 -4.40
C SER A 170 -3.32 7.64 -4.68
N GLY A 171 -1.99 7.54 -4.69
CA GLY A 171 -1.13 8.68 -4.99
C GLY A 171 0.36 8.39 -4.87
N ARG A 172 1.15 9.41 -5.18
CA ARG A 172 2.62 9.40 -5.09
C ARG A 172 3.08 10.54 -4.19
N VAL A 173 4.01 10.24 -3.30
CA VAL A 173 4.63 11.16 -2.36
C VAL A 173 6.14 11.13 -2.59
N ILE A 174 6.76 12.30 -2.70
CA ILE A 174 8.20 12.41 -2.87
C ILE A 174 8.79 13.06 -1.62
N LEU A 175 9.68 12.35 -0.96
CA LEU A 175 10.40 12.79 0.22
C LEU A 175 11.79 13.23 -0.20
N VAL A 176 12.22 14.40 0.25
CA VAL A 176 13.55 14.93 -0.10
C VAL A 176 14.15 15.62 1.11
N MET A 177 15.39 15.30 1.46
CA MET A 177 16.12 16.04 2.50
C MET A 177 16.31 17.49 2.09
N ASP A 178 16.26 18.46 2.99
CA ASP A 178 16.55 19.86 2.67
C ASP A 178 18.03 20.06 2.30
N LYS A 179 18.41 21.23 1.77
CA LYS A 179 19.80 21.55 1.43
C LYS A 179 20.45 22.39 2.53
N ASN A 180 21.76 22.23 2.74
CA ASN A 180 22.59 23.13 3.55
C ASN A 180 22.09 23.40 4.99
N PHE A 181 21.32 22.48 5.58
CA PHE A 181 20.73 22.69 6.91
C PHE A 181 21.67 22.33 8.07
N CYS A 182 22.75 21.59 7.78
CA CYS A 182 23.75 21.21 8.77
C CYS A 182 25.13 21.09 8.13
N THR A 183 26.16 21.06 8.98
CA THR A 183 27.53 20.74 8.59
C THR A 183 28.08 19.57 9.41
N ASP A 184 29.07 18.88 8.87
CA ASP A 184 29.86 17.93 9.64
C ASP A 184 30.82 18.65 10.62
N ARG A 185 31.76 17.90 11.18
CA ARG A 185 32.79 18.40 12.10
C ARG A 185 33.88 19.22 11.40
N ALA A 186 34.16 18.97 10.13
CA ALA A 186 35.16 19.67 9.33
C ALA A 186 34.62 20.97 8.68
N GLY A 187 33.30 21.15 8.71
CA GLY A 187 32.58 22.31 8.16
C GLY A 187 32.01 22.08 6.77
N ASN A 188 32.01 20.85 6.22
CA ASN A 188 31.33 20.60 4.95
C ASN A 188 29.81 20.71 5.13
N LYS A 189 29.16 21.40 4.21
CA LYS A 189 27.70 21.58 4.21
C LYS A 189 27.02 20.36 3.62
N PHE A 190 25.93 19.93 4.25
CA PHE A 190 25.13 18.81 3.76
C PHE A 190 24.82 18.89 2.26
N GLU A 191 25.12 17.81 1.55
CA GLU A 191 24.89 17.68 0.11
C GLU A 191 23.94 16.51 -0.18
N ARG A 192 22.97 16.75 -1.08
CA ARG A 192 22.04 15.70 -1.51
C ARG A 192 22.73 14.76 -2.49
N ASN A 193 22.58 13.47 -2.27
CA ASN A 193 22.89 12.44 -3.25
C ASN A 193 21.59 11.79 -3.78
N LYS A 194 21.72 10.74 -4.61
CA LYS A 194 20.56 10.00 -5.15
C LYS A 194 19.65 9.40 -4.07
N ASN A 195 20.22 9.07 -2.91
CA ASN A 195 19.53 8.43 -1.80
C ASN A 195 18.92 9.44 -0.83
N SER A 196 19.19 10.75 -1.01
CA SER A 196 18.59 11.84 -0.24
C SER A 196 17.16 12.17 -0.69
N SER A 197 16.60 11.36 -1.60
CA SER A 197 15.22 11.41 -2.04
C SER A 197 14.60 10.01 -2.07
N PHE A 198 13.33 9.90 -1.70
CA PHE A 198 12.59 8.65 -1.71
C PHE A 198 11.20 8.88 -2.30
N THR A 199 10.73 7.97 -3.14
CA THR A 199 9.38 8.04 -3.72
C THR A 199 8.52 6.93 -3.14
N LEU A 200 7.44 7.33 -2.48
CA LEU A 200 6.47 6.44 -1.88
C LEU A 200 5.17 6.49 -2.70
N HIS A 201 4.62 5.32 -3.02
CA HIS A 201 3.30 5.17 -3.60
C HIS A 201 2.33 4.64 -2.54
N PHE A 202 1.10 5.14 -2.55
CA PHE A 202 0.05 4.54 -1.75
C PHE A 202 -1.15 4.17 -2.61
N ASP A 203 -1.76 3.03 -2.31
CA ASP A 203 -2.99 2.56 -2.95
C ASP A 203 -3.87 1.85 -1.92
N ARG A 204 -5.09 2.38 -1.76
CA ARG A 204 -6.15 1.90 -0.88
C ARG A 204 -7.40 1.52 -1.67
N ARG A 205 -7.33 1.50 -3.00
CA ARG A 205 -8.45 1.05 -3.83
C ARG A 205 -8.82 -0.38 -3.44
N SER A 206 -10.10 -0.59 -3.17
CA SER A 206 -10.62 -1.90 -2.82
C SER A 206 -10.75 -2.80 -4.06
N ILE A 207 -10.80 -4.12 -3.84
CA ILE A 207 -11.11 -5.07 -4.91
C ILE A 207 -12.53 -4.79 -5.42
N LYS A 208 -12.75 -4.89 -6.72
CA LYS A 208 -14.09 -4.84 -7.30
C LYS A 208 -14.64 -6.26 -7.36
N LEU A 209 -15.61 -6.54 -6.49
CA LEU A 209 -16.36 -7.79 -6.46
C LEU A 209 -17.65 -7.65 -7.27
N THR A 210 -17.74 -8.36 -8.39
CA THR A 210 -18.84 -8.22 -9.36
C THR A 210 -19.46 -9.57 -9.70
N THR A 211 -20.68 -9.54 -10.25
CA THR A 211 -21.39 -10.74 -10.71
C THR A 211 -22.30 -10.38 -11.87
N HIS A 212 -22.56 -11.35 -12.75
CA HIS A 212 -23.52 -11.22 -13.85
C HIS A 212 -24.99 -11.38 -13.42
N VAL A 213 -25.26 -11.62 -12.14
CA VAL A 213 -26.64 -11.71 -11.63
C VAL A 213 -27.30 -10.33 -11.66
N PRO A 214 -28.46 -10.16 -12.33
CA PRO A 214 -29.15 -8.87 -12.42
C PRO A 214 -29.69 -8.44 -11.07
N ARG A 215 -29.75 -7.12 -10.87
CA ARG A 215 -30.46 -6.50 -9.74
C ARG A 215 -31.97 -6.51 -10.03
N ARG A 216 -32.78 -6.81 -9.02
CA ARG A 216 -34.24 -6.88 -9.03
C ARG A 216 -34.76 -6.11 -7.82
N GLN A 217 -35.85 -5.36 -7.98
CA GLN A 217 -36.53 -4.68 -6.88
C GLN A 217 -37.44 -5.68 -6.17
N LEU A 218 -37.35 -5.78 -4.85
CA LEU A 218 -38.17 -6.64 -4.00
C LEU A 218 -38.83 -5.74 -2.94
N GLN A 219 -40.15 -5.81 -2.80
CA GLN A 219 -40.83 -5.15 -1.69
C GLN A 219 -40.91 -6.06 -0.47
N LEU A 220 -40.44 -5.58 0.67
CA LEU A 220 -40.56 -6.22 1.98
C LEU A 220 -41.10 -5.18 2.97
N ASN A 221 -42.19 -5.50 3.67
CA ASN A 221 -42.82 -4.62 4.66
C ASN A 221 -43.18 -3.20 4.16
N GLY A 222 -43.49 -3.06 2.87
CA GLY A 222 -43.83 -1.76 2.26
C GLY A 222 -42.62 -0.93 1.80
N GLU A 223 -41.40 -1.44 1.96
CA GLU A 223 -40.16 -0.81 1.51
C GLU A 223 -39.57 -1.57 0.30
N THR A 224 -39.14 -0.83 -0.72
CA THR A 224 -38.55 -1.39 -1.95
C THR A 224 -37.05 -1.52 -1.81
N ILE A 225 -36.57 -2.75 -1.67
CA ILE A 225 -35.14 -3.06 -1.59
C ILE A 225 -34.60 -3.59 -2.93
N LEU A 226 -33.32 -3.33 -3.22
CA LEU A 226 -32.67 -3.80 -4.43
C LEU A 226 -31.85 -5.06 -4.14
N VAL A 227 -32.29 -6.21 -4.65
CA VAL A 227 -31.65 -7.51 -4.43
C VAL A 227 -31.05 -8.06 -5.71
N ARG A 228 -29.97 -8.85 -5.62
CA ARG A 228 -29.46 -9.60 -6.77
C ARG A 228 -30.12 -10.97 -6.78
N ALA A 229 -30.92 -11.26 -7.81
CA ALA A 229 -31.69 -12.50 -7.86
C ALA A 229 -31.61 -13.20 -9.23
N THR A 230 -31.46 -14.54 -9.21
CA THR A 230 -31.46 -15.37 -10.41
C THR A 230 -32.10 -16.73 -10.16
N ASN A 231 -32.77 -17.27 -11.19
CA ASN A 231 -33.25 -18.65 -11.22
C ASN A 231 -32.39 -19.55 -12.13
N ASN A 232 -31.26 -19.04 -12.63
CA ASN A 232 -30.39 -19.74 -13.57
C ASN A 232 -29.15 -20.31 -12.86
N TYR A 233 -29.17 -21.61 -12.56
CA TYR A 233 -28.06 -22.34 -11.93
C TYR A 233 -26.78 -22.41 -12.76
N LYS A 234 -26.85 -22.20 -14.08
CA LYS A 234 -25.67 -22.30 -14.96
C LYS A 234 -24.83 -21.03 -14.98
N LYS A 235 -25.30 -19.92 -14.40
CA LYS A 235 -24.77 -18.56 -14.66
C LYS A 235 -24.24 -17.72 -13.48
N PRO A 236 -24.29 -18.09 -12.18
CA PRO A 236 -23.69 -17.22 -11.17
C PRO A 236 -22.16 -17.31 -11.26
N LYS A 237 -21.55 -16.32 -11.91
CA LYS A 237 -20.11 -16.06 -11.84
C LYS A 237 -19.87 -14.93 -10.86
N VAL A 238 -18.82 -15.07 -10.08
CA VAL A 238 -18.23 -14.01 -9.27
C VAL A 238 -16.93 -13.60 -9.95
N CYS A 239 -16.81 -12.32 -10.24
CA CYS A 239 -15.63 -11.74 -10.89
C CYS A 239 -14.96 -10.80 -9.89
N LEU A 240 -13.68 -11.06 -9.62
CA LEU A 240 -12.83 -10.20 -8.81
C LEU A 240 -11.92 -9.41 -9.73
N THR A 241 -11.84 -8.11 -9.53
CA THR A 241 -10.91 -7.24 -10.27
C THR A 241 -10.11 -6.42 -9.27
N PHE A 242 -8.80 -6.66 -9.27
CA PHE A 242 -7.83 -5.99 -8.45
C PHE A 242 -7.35 -4.69 -9.12
N PRO A 243 -7.13 -3.61 -8.35
CA PRO A 243 -6.60 -2.35 -8.90
C PRO A 243 -5.20 -2.51 -9.50
N GLU A 244 -4.41 -3.41 -8.92
CA GLU A 244 -3.06 -3.76 -9.36
C GLU A 244 -2.92 -5.30 -9.41
N PRO A 245 -2.00 -5.84 -10.21
CA PRO A 245 -1.75 -7.28 -10.24
C PRO A 245 -1.36 -7.83 -8.87
N VAL A 246 -1.73 -9.07 -8.59
CA VAL A 246 -1.44 -9.77 -7.32
C VAL A 246 -0.44 -10.90 -7.53
N LEU A 247 0.31 -11.24 -6.48
CA LEU A 247 1.27 -12.35 -6.52
C LEU A 247 0.60 -13.72 -6.32
N ASN A 248 -0.61 -13.71 -5.73
CA ASN A 248 -1.31 -14.93 -5.37
C ASN A 248 -1.79 -15.74 -6.58
N THR A 249 -1.80 -17.05 -6.41
CA THR A 249 -2.36 -17.97 -7.41
C THR A 249 -3.89 -17.96 -7.39
N SER A 250 -4.51 -18.44 -8.47
CA SER A 250 -5.97 -18.59 -8.54
C SER A 250 -6.55 -19.47 -7.41
N GLU A 251 -5.79 -20.46 -6.93
CA GLU A 251 -6.21 -21.35 -5.84
C GLU A 251 -6.10 -20.67 -4.46
N GLU A 252 -5.04 -19.88 -4.23
CA GLU A 252 -4.93 -19.06 -3.00
C GLU A 252 -6.06 -18.03 -2.89
N ILE A 253 -6.39 -17.37 -3.99
CA ILE A 253 -7.51 -16.41 -4.04
C ILE A 253 -8.84 -17.13 -3.82
N LYS A 254 -9.00 -18.34 -4.39
CA LYS A 254 -10.18 -19.17 -4.15
C LYS A 254 -10.32 -19.55 -2.67
N ASN A 255 -9.23 -19.94 -2.01
CA ASN A 255 -9.24 -20.28 -0.58
C ASN A 255 -9.56 -19.07 0.32
N SER A 256 -9.30 -17.87 -0.19
CA SER A 256 -9.62 -16.61 0.49
C SER A 256 -11.08 -16.17 0.28
N LEU A 257 -11.80 -16.76 -0.69
CA LEU A 257 -13.22 -16.53 -0.92
C LEU A 257 -14.07 -17.43 -0.03
N LYS A 258 -15.00 -16.81 0.71
CA LYS A 258 -15.97 -17.51 1.54
C LYS A 258 -17.38 -17.27 0.99
N ALA A 259 -18.05 -18.35 0.63
CA ALA A 259 -19.46 -18.34 0.24
C ALA A 259 -20.27 -19.00 1.35
N GLU A 260 -21.01 -18.19 2.11
CA GLU A 260 -21.83 -18.64 3.23
C GLU A 260 -23.30 -18.65 2.80
N ILE A 261 -24.02 -19.72 3.14
CA ILE A 261 -25.46 -19.81 2.93
C ILE A 261 -26.15 -19.33 4.20
N LEU A 262 -26.75 -18.14 4.14
CA LEU A 262 -27.43 -17.52 5.29
C LEU A 262 -28.81 -18.15 5.55
N TYR A 263 -29.49 -18.59 4.49
CA TYR A 263 -30.78 -19.26 4.58
C TYR A 263 -30.87 -20.35 3.52
N SER A 264 -31.09 -21.60 3.93
CA SER A 264 -31.57 -22.67 3.06
C SER A 264 -32.58 -23.55 3.80
N LEU A 265 -33.57 -24.06 3.06
CA LEU A 265 -34.51 -25.06 3.57
C LEU A 265 -33.90 -26.47 3.67
N GLN A 266 -32.68 -26.67 3.15
CA GLN A 266 -31.83 -27.85 3.37
C GLN A 266 -30.36 -27.52 3.04
N MET A 267 -29.42 -28.05 3.84
CA MET A 267 -28.00 -27.70 3.83
C MET A 267 -27.30 -27.99 2.49
N SER A 268 -26.48 -27.05 2.01
CA SER A 268 -25.51 -27.29 0.93
C SER A 268 -24.27 -26.42 1.13
N GLU A 269 -23.10 -26.93 0.79
CA GLU A 269 -21.87 -26.14 0.70
C GLU A 269 -21.70 -25.64 -0.74
N GLY A 270 -21.29 -24.39 -0.89
CA GLY A 270 -20.93 -23.80 -2.18
C GLY A 270 -19.45 -24.01 -2.48
N SER A 271 -19.09 -24.36 -3.72
CA SER A 271 -17.68 -24.35 -4.15
C SER A 271 -17.46 -23.43 -5.35
N LEU A 272 -16.29 -22.80 -5.38
CA LEU A 272 -15.88 -21.87 -6.42
C LEU A 272 -14.88 -22.57 -7.36
N LEU A 273 -15.15 -22.55 -8.68
CA LEU A 273 -14.23 -23.11 -9.68
C LEU A 273 -13.63 -21.98 -10.55
N PRO A 274 -12.29 -21.90 -10.70
CA PRO A 274 -11.65 -20.87 -11.53
C PRO A 274 -12.00 -21.10 -13.01
N LEU A 275 -12.27 -20.03 -13.77
CA LEU A 275 -12.75 -20.13 -15.14
C LEU A 275 -11.77 -19.65 -16.23
N VAL A 276 -10.81 -18.76 -15.96
CA VAL A 276 -9.80 -18.37 -16.96
C VAL A 276 -8.52 -17.85 -16.29
N ASP A 277 -7.38 -18.41 -16.69
CA ASP A 277 -6.02 -17.96 -16.36
C ASP A 277 -5.50 -17.10 -17.53
N THR A 278 -5.65 -15.77 -17.45
CA THR A 278 -5.19 -14.88 -18.52
C THR A 278 -3.76 -14.39 -18.30
N LYS A 279 -2.84 -15.01 -19.06
CA LYS A 279 -1.51 -14.59 -19.52
C LYS A 279 -0.39 -14.34 -18.48
N LYS A 280 0.74 -14.95 -18.83
CA LYS A 280 1.93 -15.34 -18.05
C LYS A 280 2.94 -14.24 -17.73
N TYR A 281 2.67 -12.96 -17.98
CA TYR A 281 3.74 -11.94 -17.96
C TYR A 281 3.61 -10.81 -16.94
N GLU A 282 2.49 -10.63 -16.22
CA GLU A 282 2.39 -9.56 -15.18
C GLU A 282 1.57 -9.93 -13.92
N GLY A 283 1.06 -11.17 -13.83
CA GLY A 283 0.10 -11.58 -12.80
C GLY A 283 -1.34 -11.19 -13.17
N PRO A 284 -2.38 -12.01 -12.86
CA PRO A 284 -3.75 -11.68 -13.24
C PRO A 284 -4.29 -10.56 -12.34
N SER A 285 -4.89 -9.53 -12.93
CA SER A 285 -5.68 -8.53 -12.19
C SER A 285 -7.16 -8.90 -12.09
N ARG A 286 -7.61 -9.94 -12.81
CA ARG A 286 -9.01 -10.37 -12.84
C ARG A 286 -9.12 -11.87 -12.69
N PHE A 287 -10.02 -12.30 -11.80
CA PHE A 287 -10.31 -13.69 -11.52
C PHE A 287 -11.81 -13.95 -11.66
N GLU A 288 -12.18 -15.06 -12.30
CA GLU A 288 -13.56 -15.49 -12.43
C GLU A 288 -13.77 -16.83 -11.75
N PHE A 289 -14.77 -16.87 -10.87
CA PHE A 289 -15.15 -18.06 -10.15
C PHE A 289 -16.61 -18.42 -10.43
N LYS A 290 -16.87 -19.68 -10.75
CA LYS A 290 -18.22 -20.22 -10.86
C LYS A 290 -18.70 -20.69 -9.50
N VAL A 291 -19.88 -20.24 -9.07
CA VAL A 291 -20.51 -20.78 -7.86
C VAL A 291 -21.19 -22.10 -8.20
N ARG A 292 -20.78 -23.20 -7.56
CA ARG A 292 -21.34 -24.55 -7.70
C ARG A 292 -22.03 -24.95 -6.39
N TRP A 293 -23.24 -25.48 -6.50
CA TRP A 293 -24.07 -25.88 -5.37
C TRP A 293 -24.04 -27.40 -5.22
N PHE A 294 -23.70 -27.92 -4.03
CA PHE A 294 -23.71 -29.36 -3.75
C PHE A 294 -24.71 -29.72 -2.64
N SER A 295 -25.62 -30.66 -2.90
CA SER A 295 -26.36 -31.37 -1.84
C SER A 295 -25.46 -32.45 -1.28
N GLN A 296 -25.17 -32.46 0.03
CA GLN A 296 -24.53 -33.61 0.67
C GLN A 296 -25.55 -34.77 0.71
N SER A 297 -25.44 -35.69 -0.25
CA SER A 297 -26.09 -36.99 -0.13
C SER A 297 -25.29 -38.05 -0.90
N ASN A 298 -24.13 -38.42 -0.38
CA ASN A 298 -23.44 -39.65 -0.76
C ASN A 298 -23.32 -40.54 0.49
N PHE A 299 -24.40 -41.23 0.85
CA PHE A 299 -24.33 -42.49 1.58
C PHE A 299 -24.78 -43.58 0.61
N THR A 300 -23.81 -44.32 0.08
CA THR A 300 -24.07 -45.45 -0.81
C THR A 300 -24.64 -46.62 0.00
N PHE A 301 -25.91 -46.95 -0.21
CA PHE A 301 -26.40 -48.31 0.00
C PHE A 301 -26.49 -49.03 -1.34
N SER A 302 -25.96 -50.25 -1.32
CA SER A 302 -25.89 -51.20 -2.43
C SER A 302 -27.28 -51.51 -3.01
N ALA A 303 -27.31 -51.69 -4.34
CA ALA A 303 -28.35 -52.31 -5.14
C ALA A 303 -29.75 -51.63 -5.15
N MET A 304 -29.96 -50.70 -6.09
CA MET A 304 -31.15 -50.60 -6.96
C MET A 304 -31.00 -49.38 -7.90
N ARG A 305 -31.13 -49.58 -9.21
CA ARG A 305 -31.23 -48.46 -10.17
C ARG A 305 -32.59 -47.77 -10.00
N VAL A 306 -32.58 -46.49 -9.61
CA VAL A 306 -33.68 -45.56 -9.86
C VAL A 306 -33.08 -44.28 -10.45
N GLU A 307 -33.69 -43.86 -11.55
CA GLU A 307 -33.32 -42.73 -12.39
C GLU A 307 -33.67 -41.38 -11.72
N VAL A 308 -32.84 -40.37 -12.02
CA VAL A 308 -33.09 -38.91 -11.87
C VAL A 308 -33.18 -38.34 -10.44
N ALA A 309 -32.03 -37.98 -9.87
CA ALA A 309 -31.97 -36.90 -8.88
C ALA A 309 -31.84 -35.54 -9.61
N THR A 310 -32.97 -34.95 -10.04
CA THR A 310 -33.01 -33.52 -10.39
C THR A 310 -33.03 -32.73 -9.08
N TYR A 311 -31.86 -32.26 -8.65
CA TYR A 311 -31.67 -31.49 -7.44
C TYR A 311 -32.52 -30.20 -7.46
N LYS A 312 -33.46 -30.07 -6.50
CA LYS A 312 -34.33 -28.90 -6.29
C LYS A 312 -33.76 -28.03 -5.17
N PHE A 313 -33.55 -26.75 -5.44
CA PHE A 313 -33.23 -25.75 -4.43
C PHE A 313 -34.45 -24.84 -4.22
N ASP A 314 -34.93 -24.68 -2.99
CA ASP A 314 -36.18 -23.94 -2.76
C ASP A 314 -35.98 -22.43 -2.92
N THR A 315 -35.26 -21.79 -2.01
CA THR A 315 -34.77 -20.41 -2.12
C THR A 315 -33.56 -20.30 -1.20
N THR A 316 -32.46 -19.74 -1.70
CA THR A 316 -31.20 -19.68 -0.95
C THR A 316 -30.62 -18.27 -1.02
N VAL A 317 -30.24 -17.73 0.14
CA VAL A 317 -29.49 -16.47 0.23
C VAL A 317 -28.03 -16.81 0.47
N VAL A 318 -27.16 -16.31 -0.40
CA VAL A 318 -25.74 -16.62 -0.40
C VAL A 318 -24.97 -15.34 -0.22
N ASN A 319 -24.20 -15.26 0.86
CA ASN A 319 -23.29 -14.17 1.11
C ASN A 319 -21.91 -14.54 0.57
N VAL A 320 -21.35 -13.70 -0.31
CA VAL A 320 -20.00 -13.88 -0.83
C VAL A 320 -19.11 -12.83 -0.21
N SER A 321 -18.09 -13.28 0.50
CA SER A 321 -17.08 -12.45 1.15
C SER A 321 -15.68 -12.90 0.70
N ILE A 322 -14.71 -12.00 0.83
CA ILE A 322 -13.31 -12.29 0.57
C ILE A 322 -12.46 -11.83 1.75
N ASP A 323 -11.60 -12.73 2.23
CA ASP A 323 -10.54 -12.39 3.17
C ASP A 323 -9.37 -11.80 2.38
N THR A 324 -9.10 -10.51 2.54
CA THR A 324 -8.04 -9.82 1.79
C THR A 324 -6.68 -9.85 2.49
N ASN A 325 -6.61 -10.38 3.73
CA ASN A 325 -5.39 -10.38 4.53
C ASN A 325 -4.29 -11.28 3.93
N SER A 326 -4.68 -12.37 3.28
CA SER A 326 -3.82 -13.32 2.59
C SER A 326 -3.42 -12.89 1.17
N ILE A 327 -4.02 -11.81 0.66
CA ILE A 327 -3.82 -11.38 -0.73
C ILE A 327 -2.85 -10.20 -0.76
N ILE A 328 -1.78 -10.38 -1.52
CA ILE A 328 -0.66 -9.45 -1.59
C ILE A 328 -0.55 -8.94 -3.02
N SER A 329 -0.50 -7.62 -3.17
CA SER A 329 -0.22 -6.97 -4.45
C SER A 329 1.16 -7.35 -4.97
N ARG A 330 1.43 -7.15 -6.27
CA ARG A 330 2.77 -7.32 -6.85
C ARG A 330 3.85 -6.49 -6.15
N HIS A 331 3.44 -5.45 -5.44
CA HIS A 331 4.31 -4.52 -4.73
C HIS A 331 4.47 -4.88 -3.24
N GLY A 332 3.95 -6.03 -2.79
CA GLY A 332 4.11 -6.51 -1.42
C GLY A 332 3.13 -5.92 -0.41
N THR A 333 2.12 -5.17 -0.87
CA THR A 333 1.11 -4.53 0.01
C THR A 333 -0.12 -5.40 0.18
N SER A 334 -0.69 -5.38 1.39
CA SER A 334 -2.00 -5.99 1.66
C SER A 334 -3.12 -5.19 1.00
N ILE A 335 -4.18 -5.87 0.62
CA ILE A 335 -5.29 -5.28 -0.15
C ILE A 335 -6.40 -4.83 0.80
N SER A 336 -6.96 -3.66 0.52
CA SER A 336 -8.03 -3.09 1.33
C SER A 336 -9.27 -4.00 1.35
N PRO A 337 -9.92 -4.16 2.51
CA PRO A 337 -11.08 -5.04 2.66
C PRO A 337 -12.23 -4.59 1.77
N VAL A 338 -13.09 -5.55 1.41
CA VAL A 338 -14.22 -5.33 0.51
C VAL A 338 -15.50 -5.77 1.19
N GLU A 339 -16.54 -4.96 1.07
CA GLU A 339 -17.86 -5.31 1.57
C GLU A 339 -18.39 -6.59 0.88
N PRO A 340 -18.91 -7.56 1.65
CA PRO A 340 -19.52 -8.74 1.08
C PRO A 340 -20.79 -8.39 0.32
N PHE A 341 -21.23 -9.28 -0.58
CA PHE A 341 -22.51 -9.10 -1.27
C PHE A 341 -23.37 -10.37 -1.23
N ALA A 342 -24.68 -10.15 -1.16
CA ALA A 342 -25.66 -11.22 -1.14
C ALA A 342 -26.25 -11.51 -2.53
N LEU A 343 -26.51 -12.79 -2.78
CA LEU A 343 -27.19 -13.34 -3.95
C LEU A 343 -28.40 -14.14 -3.51
N ILE A 344 -29.55 -13.90 -4.12
CA ILE A 344 -30.75 -14.71 -3.95
C ILE A 344 -30.83 -15.68 -5.13
N TYR A 345 -30.89 -16.96 -4.82
CA TYR A 345 -31.12 -18.01 -5.78
C TYR A 345 -32.49 -18.65 -5.53
N ASP A 346 -33.36 -18.65 -6.54
CA ASP A 346 -34.68 -19.28 -6.48
C ASP A 346 -34.84 -20.22 -7.67
N SER A 347 -34.87 -21.53 -7.42
CA SER A 347 -35.01 -22.54 -8.48
C SER A 347 -36.44 -23.10 -8.58
N LEU A 348 -37.35 -22.65 -7.72
CA LEU A 348 -38.73 -23.14 -7.71
C LEU A 348 -39.53 -22.52 -8.85
N ARG A 349 -40.01 -23.38 -9.74
CA ARG A 349 -41.02 -22.96 -10.72
C ARG A 349 -42.38 -22.82 -10.03
N PRO A 350 -43.14 -21.74 -10.31
CA PRO A 350 -44.49 -21.62 -9.82
C PRO A 350 -45.39 -22.75 -10.34
N ALA A 351 -46.21 -23.35 -9.49
CA ALA A 351 -47.26 -24.27 -9.91
C ALA A 351 -48.56 -23.50 -10.16
N VAL A 352 -49.24 -23.78 -11.27
CA VAL A 352 -50.54 -23.15 -11.57
C VAL A 352 -51.64 -24.01 -10.99
N THR A 353 -52.49 -23.43 -10.14
CA THR A 353 -53.68 -24.10 -9.60
C THR A 353 -54.93 -23.29 -9.92
N LEU A 354 -56.00 -24.00 -10.29
CA LEU A 354 -57.32 -23.42 -10.54
C LEU A 354 -58.10 -23.16 -9.23
N SER A 355 -57.65 -23.73 -8.12
CA SER A 355 -58.25 -23.62 -6.78
C SER A 355 -57.21 -23.15 -5.76
N ALA A 356 -57.68 -22.78 -4.55
CA ALA A 356 -56.82 -22.32 -3.47
C ALA A 356 -55.79 -23.41 -3.12
N PRO A 357 -54.49 -23.08 -3.08
CA PRO A 357 -53.48 -24.02 -2.62
C PRO A 357 -53.72 -24.35 -1.13
N PRO A 358 -53.32 -25.55 -0.66
CA PRO A 358 -53.30 -25.84 0.77
C PRO A 358 -52.41 -24.82 1.50
N SER A 359 -52.77 -24.47 2.73
CA SER A 359 -52.13 -23.43 3.56
C SER A 359 -50.62 -23.64 3.79
N GLU A 360 -50.11 -24.84 3.53
CA GLU A 360 -48.71 -25.23 3.76
C GLU A 360 -47.94 -25.58 2.46
N SER A 361 -48.33 -25.05 1.30
CA SER A 361 -47.55 -25.29 0.08
C SER A 361 -46.22 -24.53 0.10
N SER A 362 -45.10 -25.27 0.12
CA SER A 362 -43.74 -24.70 0.00
C SER A 362 -43.44 -24.12 -1.40
N ARG A 363 -44.26 -24.43 -2.40
CA ARG A 363 -44.08 -23.97 -3.78
C ARG A 363 -44.69 -22.58 -4.00
N PRO A 364 -44.04 -21.69 -4.79
CA PRO A 364 -44.75 -20.55 -5.35
C PRO A 364 -45.96 -21.07 -6.13
N ALA A 365 -47.15 -20.54 -5.84
CA ALA A 365 -48.36 -20.90 -6.55
C ALA A 365 -48.91 -19.70 -7.33
N VAL A 366 -49.40 -19.97 -8.53
CA VAL A 366 -50.16 -19.03 -9.35
C VAL A 366 -51.60 -19.49 -9.31
N MET A 367 -52.46 -18.69 -8.67
CA MET A 367 -53.87 -18.98 -8.58
C MET A 367 -54.60 -18.24 -9.69
N LEU A 368 -55.28 -19.01 -10.54
CA LEU A 368 -56.20 -18.47 -11.53
C LEU A 368 -57.60 -18.48 -10.93
N ARG A 369 -58.23 -17.32 -10.83
CA ARG A 369 -59.63 -17.18 -10.43
C ARG A 369 -60.43 -16.53 -11.54
N THR A 370 -61.61 -17.06 -11.80
CA THR A 370 -62.64 -16.40 -12.60
C THR A 370 -63.94 -16.40 -11.78
N PRO A 371 -64.68 -15.27 -11.73
CA PRO A 371 -66.01 -15.25 -11.14
C PRO A 371 -67.03 -16.00 -12.01
N SER A 372 -66.72 -16.25 -13.29
CA SER A 372 -67.57 -17.01 -14.20
C SER A 372 -67.50 -18.51 -13.89
N ARG A 373 -68.60 -19.25 -14.14
CA ARG A 373 -68.60 -20.72 -14.06
C ARG A 373 -67.62 -21.31 -15.09
N ASN A 374 -67.07 -22.49 -14.78
CA ASN A 374 -66.19 -23.26 -15.68
C ASN A 374 -66.77 -23.44 -17.09
N TRP A 375 -68.10 -23.46 -17.21
CA TRP A 375 -68.81 -23.23 -18.46
C TRP A 375 -69.63 -21.96 -18.35
N THR A 376 -69.31 -20.99 -19.21
CA THR A 376 -70.00 -19.71 -19.30
C THR A 376 -70.31 -19.40 -20.77
N ARG A 377 -71.39 -18.65 -21.00
CA ARG A 377 -71.74 -18.09 -22.32
C ARG A 377 -71.31 -16.62 -22.45
N GLU A 378 -70.64 -16.09 -21.44
CA GLU A 378 -70.13 -14.72 -21.43
C GLU A 378 -69.03 -14.55 -22.47
N ARG A 379 -69.09 -13.45 -23.24
CA ARG A 379 -68.10 -13.14 -24.29
C ARG A 379 -66.78 -12.61 -23.74
N ASN A 380 -66.80 -12.03 -22.54
CA ASN A 380 -65.63 -11.48 -21.85
C ASN A 380 -65.53 -12.13 -20.48
N ILE A 381 -64.49 -12.93 -20.25
CA ILE A 381 -64.28 -13.66 -19.00
C ILE A 381 -63.15 -12.97 -18.22
N PRO A 382 -63.43 -12.35 -17.07
CA PRO A 382 -62.37 -11.78 -16.25
C PRO A 382 -61.58 -12.92 -15.57
N VAL A 383 -60.27 -12.93 -15.81
CA VAL A 383 -59.35 -13.88 -15.16
C VAL A 383 -58.40 -13.12 -14.26
N LEU A 384 -58.47 -13.40 -12.96
CA LEU A 384 -57.56 -12.90 -11.95
C LEU A 384 -56.40 -13.89 -11.78
N ILE A 385 -55.19 -13.42 -12.01
CA ILE A 385 -53.95 -14.16 -11.74
C ILE A 385 -53.37 -13.64 -10.42
N LYS A 386 -53.39 -14.45 -9.37
CA LYS A 386 -52.81 -14.11 -8.07
C LYS A 386 -51.55 -14.94 -7.81
N PHE A 387 -50.44 -14.27 -7.54
CA PHE A 387 -49.20 -14.93 -7.13
C PHE A 387 -49.12 -15.01 -5.60
N VAL A 388 -48.76 -16.18 -5.06
CA VAL A 388 -48.60 -16.38 -3.60
C VAL A 388 -47.25 -15.86 -3.08
N LYS A 389 -46.26 -15.72 -3.96
CA LYS A 389 -44.95 -15.08 -3.70
C LYS A 389 -44.70 -13.98 -4.75
N PRO A 390 -43.82 -13.00 -4.48
CA PRO A 390 -43.44 -11.98 -5.47
C PRO A 390 -42.90 -12.62 -6.77
N VAL A 391 -43.32 -12.08 -7.92
CA VAL A 391 -42.87 -12.53 -9.25
C VAL A 391 -42.36 -11.33 -10.04
N PHE A 392 -41.17 -11.46 -10.63
CA PHE A 392 -40.51 -10.38 -11.37
C PHE A 392 -40.66 -10.56 -12.88
N GLY A 393 -40.97 -9.47 -13.60
CA GLY A 393 -40.93 -9.44 -15.07
C GLY A 393 -42.10 -10.12 -15.80
N PHE A 394 -43.20 -10.42 -15.11
CA PHE A 394 -44.42 -10.95 -15.75
C PHE A 394 -45.13 -9.85 -16.56
N ASN A 395 -45.58 -10.17 -17.77
CA ASN A 395 -46.26 -9.25 -18.69
C ASN A 395 -47.22 -10.02 -19.63
N CYS A 396 -47.95 -9.29 -20.49
CA CYS A 396 -48.90 -9.88 -21.46
C CYS A 396 -48.29 -10.98 -22.34
N SER A 397 -47.03 -10.84 -22.76
CA SER A 397 -46.38 -11.79 -23.67
C SER A 397 -46.13 -13.16 -23.04
N HIS A 398 -46.18 -13.26 -21.71
CA HIS A 398 -46.03 -14.50 -20.98
C HIS A 398 -47.35 -15.28 -20.82
N THR A 399 -48.48 -14.74 -21.31
CA THR A 399 -49.78 -15.43 -21.30
C THR A 399 -50.10 -15.99 -22.68
N SER A 400 -50.37 -17.30 -22.75
CA SER A 400 -50.84 -17.98 -23.97
C SER A 400 -52.32 -18.31 -23.81
N ILE A 401 -53.14 -17.97 -24.82
CA ILE A 401 -54.58 -18.19 -24.83
C ILE A 401 -54.93 -19.02 -26.06
N THR A 402 -55.58 -20.16 -25.85
CA THR A 402 -56.10 -21.01 -26.92
C THR A 402 -57.61 -20.79 -27.05
N GLY A 403 -58.11 -20.51 -28.25
CA GLY A 403 -59.54 -20.33 -28.51
C GLY A 403 -60.12 -18.96 -28.13
N GLY A 404 -59.28 -17.95 -27.90
CA GLY A 404 -59.70 -16.59 -27.56
C GLY A 404 -58.57 -15.57 -27.69
N LYS A 405 -58.82 -14.30 -27.33
CA LYS A 405 -57.82 -13.21 -27.35
C LYS A 405 -57.85 -12.43 -26.03
N LEU A 406 -56.67 -12.08 -25.53
CA LEU A 406 -56.53 -11.15 -24.41
C LEU A 406 -56.95 -9.75 -24.85
N GLN A 407 -58.04 -9.22 -24.31
CA GLN A 407 -58.50 -7.86 -24.63
C GLN A 407 -57.80 -6.80 -23.80
N ARG A 408 -57.59 -7.06 -22.50
CA ARG A 408 -56.99 -6.11 -21.57
C ARG A 408 -56.33 -6.87 -20.42
N GLN A 409 -55.09 -6.50 -20.10
CA GLN A 409 -54.44 -6.90 -18.85
C GLN A 409 -54.40 -5.68 -17.94
N VAL A 410 -54.93 -5.82 -16.73
CA VAL A 410 -54.77 -4.84 -15.66
C VAL A 410 -53.97 -5.50 -14.57
N ILE A 411 -52.79 -4.95 -14.28
CA ILE A 411 -51.94 -5.41 -13.18
C ILE A 411 -52.34 -4.56 -11.97
N SER A 412 -53.20 -5.09 -11.10
CA SER A 412 -53.54 -4.45 -9.82
C SER A 412 -52.87 -5.21 -8.68
N GLY A 413 -51.72 -4.69 -8.25
CA GLY A 413 -50.96 -5.17 -7.12
C GLY A 413 -49.85 -4.16 -6.90
N TYR A 414 -49.80 -3.55 -5.71
CA TYR A 414 -48.76 -2.60 -5.33
C TYR A 414 -47.39 -3.24 -5.48
N LEU A 415 -46.67 -2.89 -6.56
CA LEU A 415 -45.28 -3.26 -6.82
C LEU A 415 -44.64 -2.15 -7.66
N TYR A 416 -44.12 -1.13 -6.96
CA TYR A 416 -43.01 -0.29 -7.42
C TYR A 416 -41.78 -0.58 -6.58
#